data_AF-A0A1H8YBH2-F1
#
_entry.id   AF-A0A1H8YBH2-F1
#
_cell.length_a   1.000
_cell.length_b   1.000
_cell.length_c   1.000
_cell.angle_alpha   90.00
_cell.angle_beta   90.00
_cell.angle_gamma   90.00
#
_symmetry.space_group_name_H-M   'P 1'
#
loop_
_entity.id
_entity.type
_entity.pdbx_description
1 polymer ?
#
loop_
_entity_poly.entity_id
_entity_poly.type
_entity_poly.pdbx_seq_one_letter_code
_entity_poly.pdbx_strand_id
1 'polypeptide(L)' 'MAKDTVRAIEKILGEADRLIRRRLGESHLEVAHLVIAVTPEGEVVLRSNVSPDVLLSFGDDLKNVADELEAPPKPGDTTH' A
#
# COMPACT_ATOMS: atom_id res chain seq x y z
N MET A 1 1.40 -7.68 -32.75
CA MET A 1 0.69 -8.57 -31.81
C MET A 1 1.41 -8.61 -30.46
N ALA A 2 2.40 -9.48 -30.21
CA ALA A 2 3.02 -9.60 -28.87
C ALA A 2 3.69 -8.31 -28.36
N LYS A 3 4.37 -7.57 -29.26
CA LYS A 3 5.06 -6.31 -28.91
C LYS A 3 4.09 -5.17 -28.54
N ASP A 4 2.91 -5.15 -29.16
CA ASP A 4 1.87 -4.14 -28.91
C ASP A 4 1.18 -4.42 -27.56
N THR A 5 0.96 -5.70 -27.25
CA THR A 5 0.42 -6.14 -25.95
C THR A 5 1.38 -5.81 -24.81
N VAL A 6 2.67 -6.10 -24.94
CA VAL A 6 3.67 -5.75 -23.92
C VAL A 6 3.69 -4.24 -23.68
N ARG A 7 3.67 -3.43 -24.74
CA ARG A 7 3.65 -1.97 -24.64
C ARG A 7 2.38 -1.44 -23.97
N ALA A 8 1.23 -2.07 -24.21
CA ALA A 8 -0.02 -1.74 -23.55
C ALA A 8 0.04 -2.05 -22.05
N ILE A 9 0.58 -3.21 -21.67
CA ILE A 9 0.77 -3.61 -20.26
C ILE A 9 1.72 -2.64 -19.55
N GLU A 10 2.88 -2.33 -20.14
CA GLU A 10 3.83 -1.36 -19.59
C GLU A 10 3.19 0.01 -19.33
N LYS A 11 2.35 0.48 -20.26
CA LYS A 11 1.63 1.75 -20.11
C LYS A 11 0.64 1.70 -18.96
N ILE A 12 -0.18 0.65 -18.87
CA ILE A 12 -1.18 0.47 -17.81
C ILE A 12 -0.50 0.38 -16.43
N LEU A 13 0.56 -0.43 -16.32
CA LEU A 13 1.31 -0.57 -15.07
C LEU A 13 2.02 0.74 -14.68
N GLY A 14 2.57 1.48 -15.66
CA GLY A 14 3.17 2.78 -15.41
C GLY A 14 2.16 3.86 -14.98
N GLU A 15 0.92 3.81 -15.46
CA GLU A 15 -0.16 4.69 -15.00
C GLU A 15 -0.59 4.34 -13.57
N ALA A 16 -0.73 3.05 -13.26
CA ALA A 16 -1.06 2.57 -11.92
C ALA A 16 0.04 2.93 -10.90
N ASP A 17 1.31 2.71 -11.21
CA ASP A 17 2.46 3.08 -10.35
C ASP A 17 2.42 4.57 -9.98
N ARG A 18 2.26 5.44 -10.99
CA ARG A 18 2.23 6.90 -10.75
C ARG A 18 1.04 7.31 -9.89
N LEU A 19 -0.14 6.74 -10.13
CA LEU A 19 -1.33 7.06 -9.34
C LEU A 19 -1.16 6.64 -7.89
N ILE A 20 -0.64 5.44 -7.66
CA ILE A 20 -0.46 4.90 -6.31
C ILE A 20 0.60 5.72 -5.57
N ARG A 21 1.78 5.96 -6.17
CA ARG A 21 2.81 6.78 -5.55
C ARG A 21 2.33 8.18 -5.19
N ARG A 22 1.54 8.81 -6.07
CA ARG A 22 0.92 10.11 -5.78
C ARG A 22 0.03 10.05 -4.54
N ARG A 23 -0.86 9.07 -4.43
CA ARG A 23 -1.78 8.94 -3.27
C ARG A 23 -1.05 8.60 -1.97
N LEU A 24 0.02 7.82 -2.06
CA LEU A 24 0.89 7.55 -0.90
C LEU A 24 1.60 8.83 -0.43
N GLY A 25 2.11 9.65 -1.36
CA GLY A 25 2.68 10.97 -1.04
C GLY A 25 1.66 11.94 -0.41
N GLU A 26 0.41 11.95 -0.90
CA GLU A 26 -0.70 12.69 -0.27
C GLU A 26 -0.99 12.21 1.19
N SER A 27 -0.56 11.00 1.53
CA SER A 27 -0.64 10.39 2.87
C SER A 27 0.70 10.41 3.61
N HIS A 28 1.66 11.26 3.19
CA HIS A 28 3.01 11.41 3.76
C HIS A 28 3.95 10.19 3.60
N LEU A 29 3.60 9.24 2.74
CA LEU A 29 4.42 8.07 2.43
C LEU A 29 5.10 8.22 1.06
N GLU A 30 6.29 8.82 1.06
CA GLU A 30 7.09 9.01 -0.15
C GLU A 30 7.84 7.71 -0.53
N VAL A 31 7.57 7.20 -1.72
CA VAL A 31 8.16 5.95 -2.23
C VAL A 31 8.74 6.16 -3.63
N ALA A 32 10.03 5.87 -3.82
CA ALA A 32 10.71 6.08 -5.10
C ALA A 32 10.22 5.08 -6.17
N HIS A 33 10.04 3.82 -5.79
CA HIS A 33 9.60 2.74 -6.66
C HIS A 33 8.64 1.82 -5.91
N LEU A 34 7.58 1.37 -6.57
CA LEU A 34 6.62 0.42 -6.01
C LEU A 34 6.55 -0.84 -6.87
N VAL A 35 6.77 -2.00 -6.25
CA VAL A 35 6.48 -3.30 -6.84
C VAL A 35 5.23 -3.83 -6.16
N ILE A 36 4.21 -4.14 -6.96
CA ILE A 36 2.94 -4.70 -6.50
C ILE A 36 2.85 -6.12 -7.05
N ALA A 37 2.67 -7.09 -6.18
CA ALA A 37 2.35 -8.47 -6.55
C ALA A 37 1.08 -8.92 -5.81
N VAL A 38 0.33 -9.81 -6.44
CA VAL A 38 -0.77 -10.54 -5.79
C VAL A 38 -0.34 -11.99 -5.68
N THR A 39 -0.37 -12.55 -4.47
CA THR A 39 -0.04 -13.97 -4.25
C THR A 39 -1.16 -14.85 -4.82
N PRO A 40 -0.89 -16.14 -5.12
CA PRO A 40 -1.94 -17.08 -5.52
C PRO A 40 -3.11 -17.15 -4.54
N GLU A 41 -2.86 -16.86 -3.27
CA GLU A 41 -3.82 -16.82 -2.17
C GLU A 41 -4.62 -15.50 -2.11
N GLY A 42 -4.28 -14.53 -2.96
CA GLY A 42 -4.97 -13.23 -3.07
C GLY A 42 -4.40 -12.13 -2.19
N GLU A 43 -3.25 -12.35 -1.55
CA GLU A 43 -2.59 -11.34 -0.71
C GLU A 43 -1.87 -10.31 -1.58
N VAL A 44 -1.91 -9.04 -1.19
CA VAL A 44 -1.20 -7.98 -1.93
C VAL A 44 0.15 -7.72 -1.27
N VAL A 45 1.24 -7.94 -2.02
CA VAL A 45 2.59 -7.61 -1.61
C VAL A 45 2.99 -6.28 -2.25
N LEU A 46 3.22 -5.29 -1.41
CA LEU A 46 3.80 -4.00 -1.79
C LEU A 46 5.27 -3.98 -1.34
N ARG A 47 6.19 -3.93 -2.30
CA ARG A 47 7.63 -3.76 -2.01
C ARG A 47 8.06 -2.40 -2.52
N SER A 48 8.66 -1.61 -1.64
CA SER A 48 9.33 -0.36 -1.99
C SER A 48 10.71 -0.29 -1.33
N ASN A 49 11.63 0.45 -1.95
CA ASN A 49 12.81 0.92 -1.26
C ASN A 49 12.42 2.21 -0.53
N VAL A 50 12.48 2.17 0.80
CA VAL A 50 12.10 3.27 1.68
C VAL A 50 13.30 3.70 2.52
N SER A 51 13.35 4.99 2.89
CA SER A 51 14.38 5.48 3.81
C SER A 51 14.15 4.94 5.23
N PRO A 52 15.17 4.97 6.10
CA PRO A 52 15.00 4.61 7.51
C PRO A 52 13.88 5.39 8.21
N ASP A 53 13.72 6.68 7.89
CA ASP A 53 12.70 7.55 8.48
C ASP A 53 11.28 7.08 8.11
N VAL A 54 11.08 6.67 6.85
CA VAL A 54 9.81 6.12 6.38
C VAL A 54 9.51 4.77 7.05
N LEU A 55 10.52 3.92 7.24
CA LEU A 55 10.34 2.65 7.98
C LEU A 55 9.93 2.87 9.43
N LEU A 56 10.49 3.88 10.10
CA LEU A 56 10.12 4.24 11.47
C LEU A 56 8.68 4.72 11.55
N SER A 57 8.30 5.67 10.68
CA SER A 57 6.92 6.19 10.63
C SER A 57 5.91 5.06 10.35
N PHE A 58 6.20 4.21 9.37
CA PHE A 58 5.33 3.10 9.01
C PHE A 58 5.21 2.08 10.15
N GLY A 59 6.31 1.84 10.89
CA GLY A 59 6.29 0.98 12.08
C GLY A 59 5.43 1.54 13.22
N ASP A 60 5.42 2.86 13.41
CA ASP A 60 4.57 3.50 14.41
C ASP A 60 3.09 3.47 14.00
N ASP A 61 2.77 3.65 12.71
CA ASP A 61 1.42 3.48 12.19
C ASP A 61 0.90 2.05 12.41
N LEU A 62 1.74 1.02 12.19
CA LEU A 62 1.37 -0.37 12.43
C LEU A 62 1.08 -0.67 13.91
N LYS A 63 1.81 -0.05 14.85
CA LYS A 63 1.52 -0.17 16.28
C LYS A 63 0.17 0.45 16.61
N ASN A 64 -0.12 1.64 16.09
CA ASN A 64 -1.40 2.31 16.30
C ASN A 64 -2.57 1.46 15.80
N VAL A 65 -2.44 0.84 14.61
CA VAL A 65 -3.47 -0.08 14.08
C VAL A 65 -3.62 -1.31 14.95
N ALA A 66 -2.53 -1.89 15.45
CA ALA A 66 -2.58 -3.04 16.37
C ALA A 66 -3.30 -2.67 17.67
N ASP A 67 -2.98 -1.53 18.26
CA ASP A 67 -3.63 -1.01 19.47
C ASP A 67 -5.13 -0.76 19.24
N GLU A 68 -5.53 -0.24 18.08
CA GLU A 68 -6.93 -0.07 17.70
C GLU A 68 -7.69 -1.39 17.55
N LEU A 69 -7.03 -2.43 17.04
CA LEU A 69 -7.62 -3.76 16.89
C LEU A 69 -7.72 -4.52 18.22
N GLU A 70 -6.78 -4.30 19.15
CA GLU A 70 -6.82 -4.86 20.51
C GLU A 70 -7.73 -4.06 21.46
N ALA A 71 -8.08 -2.83 21.10
CA ALA A 71 -8.94 -1.99 21.91
C ALA A 71 -10.31 -2.68 22.15
N PRO A 72 -10.79 -2.70 23.41
CA PRO A 72 -12.15 -3.17 23.68
C PRO A 72 -13.16 -2.35 22.87
N PRO A 73 -14.26 -2.97 22.39
CA PRO A 73 -15.30 -2.24 21.69
C PRO A 73 -15.78 -1.07 22.56
N LYS A 74 -15.98 0.09 21.93
CA LYS A 74 -16.41 1.29 22.65
C LYS A 74 -17.77 0.99 23.29
N PRO A 75 -18.02 1.45 24.53
CA PRO A 75 -19.33 1.28 25.17
C PRO A 75 -20.41 1.95 24.30
N GLY A 76 -21.16 1.16 23.52
CA GLY A 76 -22.19 1.65 22.60
C GLY A 76 -22.26 0.96 21.23
N ASP A 77 -21.25 0.19 20.81
CA ASP A 77 -21.24 -0.44 19.47
C ASP A 77 -22.12 -1.70 19.33
N THR A 78 -22.83 -2.12 20.38
CA THR A 78 -23.93 -3.10 20.24
C THR A 78 -25.21 -2.38 19.80
N THR A 79 -25.36 -2.19 18.48
CA THR A 79 -26.68 -1.94 17.89
C THR A 79 -27.17 -3.23 17.21
N HIS A 80 -28.14 -3.86 17.88
CA HIS A 80 -29.19 -4.78 17.41
C HIS A 80 -28.93 -5.78 16.28
#